data_AF-A0A8J2I3E8-F1
#
_entry.id   AF-A0A8J2I3E8-F1
#
_cell.length_a   1.000
_cell.length_b   1.000
_cell.length_c   1.000
_cell.angle_alpha   90.00
_cell.angle_beta   90.00
_cell.angle_gamma   90.00
#
_symmetry.space_group_name_H-M   'P 1'
#
loop_
_entity.id
_entity.type
_entity.pdbx_description
1 polymer ?
#
loop_
_entity_poly.entity_id
_entity_poly.type
_entity_poly.pdbx_seq_one_letter_code
_entity_poly.pdbx_strand_id
1 'polypeptide(L)'
;MASGWFGSSSNDPRRPPDVRVQVAEQKPHDFYLQPGSSASRSATNRSAASAPSAYVDTTHSMTHVQNASLFDVGILKDTLVPSLTLHSGLALIAYGAARYTDRVEAKDWLWPSGQVVNAWWSAVGRRLAQGYTVSQAFGRLSWHERVILTGVTLWGGRLFYRIARRSIQRGEDDPRYAEVKKEEGFWNSALFKVFIPEAFFQMLISLPFTAPFRHEGAVMTGYHPFVQMFAVGLFSSGLALETLADYQLDQFKAGGNKGIMREGVWSIVRNPNYLGDALVHISFIVMLYGSDMLAPIELLGPAANYAFLRFFGGDAEKEKHQKRRYSASQPDKFRELEKFRADKNAFWPSADELSNKWLWTVLGVGGLGIAVEQTLRALY
;
A
#
# COMPACT_ATOMS: atom_id res chain seq x y z
N MET A 1 53.43 -66.68 29.38
CA MET A 1 52.86 -65.38 28.94
C MET A 1 51.93 -65.68 27.76
N ALA A 2 50.69 -65.16 27.84
CA ALA A 2 49.64 -64.98 26.82
C ALA A 2 49.27 -66.10 25.80
N SER A 3 47.97 -66.44 25.78
CA SER A 3 47.19 -67.10 24.71
C SER A 3 45.74 -66.58 24.82
N GLY A 4 44.94 -66.31 23.80
CA GLY A 4 45.07 -66.44 22.35
C GLY A 4 43.77 -65.99 21.66
N TRP A 5 43.48 -66.64 20.52
CA TRP A 5 42.18 -66.90 19.86
C TRP A 5 41.87 -66.29 18.46
N PHE A 6 41.64 -67.25 17.55
CA PHE A 6 41.07 -67.33 16.20
C PHE A 6 39.72 -66.57 16.01
N GLY A 7 39.16 -66.33 14.82
CA GLY A 7 39.36 -66.92 13.49
C GLY A 7 38.52 -66.25 12.39
N SER A 8 38.59 -66.84 11.19
CA SER A 8 38.15 -66.34 9.87
C SER A 8 36.88 -67.06 9.37
N SER A 9 36.07 -66.40 8.53
CA SER A 9 35.50 -67.04 7.32
C SER A 9 35.22 -66.05 6.16
N SER A 10 35.88 -66.37 5.05
CA SER A 10 35.70 -66.05 3.61
C SER A 10 34.28 -66.30 3.06
N ASN A 11 33.80 -65.88 1.87
CA ASN A 11 34.34 -65.24 0.65
C ASN A 11 33.17 -64.89 -0.30
N ASP A 12 33.37 -63.87 -1.15
CA ASP A 12 33.00 -63.77 -2.59
C ASP A 12 32.29 -62.44 -3.00
N PRO A 13 32.95 -61.52 -3.73
CA PRO A 13 32.43 -60.18 -4.03
C PRO A 13 32.02 -59.96 -5.51
N ARG A 14 31.18 -60.81 -6.12
CA ARG A 14 30.74 -60.61 -7.54
C ARG A 14 29.26 -60.83 -7.86
N ARG A 15 28.34 -60.44 -6.99
CA ARG A 15 26.93 -60.15 -7.37
C ARG A 15 26.40 -58.93 -6.62
N PRO A 16 25.90 -57.88 -7.30
CA PRO A 16 25.11 -56.87 -6.62
C PRO A 16 23.74 -57.47 -6.19
N PRO A 17 23.21 -57.11 -5.01
CA PRO A 17 21.93 -57.61 -4.53
C PRO A 17 20.75 -57.06 -5.35
N ASP A 18 19.77 -57.91 -5.65
CA ASP A 18 18.50 -57.56 -6.29
C ASP A 18 17.73 -56.54 -5.44
N VAL A 19 17.66 -55.28 -5.89
CA VAL A 19 16.79 -54.26 -5.31
C VAL A 19 15.40 -54.42 -5.93
N ARG A 20 14.48 -55.08 -5.22
CA ARG A 20 13.05 -54.99 -5.53
C ARG A 20 12.52 -53.64 -5.06
N VAL A 21 12.29 -52.74 -6.00
CA VAL A 21 11.54 -51.49 -5.75
C VAL A 21 10.06 -51.85 -5.57
N GLN A 22 9.57 -51.83 -4.33
CA GLN A 22 8.13 -51.74 -4.09
C GLN A 22 7.71 -50.29 -4.32
N VAL A 23 7.14 -50.02 -5.50
CA VAL A 23 6.44 -48.77 -5.78
C VAL A 23 5.10 -48.84 -5.03
N ALA A 24 5.00 -48.15 -3.89
CA ALA A 24 3.73 -47.95 -3.22
C ALA A 24 2.90 -46.94 -4.04
N GLU A 25 1.81 -47.41 -4.64
CA GLU A 25 0.78 -46.55 -5.24
C GLU A 25 0.13 -45.71 -4.15
N GLN A 26 0.44 -44.41 -4.13
CA GLN A 26 -0.24 -43.43 -3.29
C GLN A 26 -1.64 -43.19 -3.87
N LYS A 27 -2.65 -43.87 -3.32
CA LYS A 27 -4.06 -43.56 -3.57
C LYS A 27 -4.38 -42.18 -2.96
N PRO A 28 -5.04 -41.26 -3.68
CA PRO A 28 -5.46 -39.99 -3.13
C PRO A 28 -6.54 -40.22 -2.07
N HIS A 29 -6.40 -39.54 -0.93
CA HIS A 29 -7.31 -39.63 0.21
C HIS A 29 -8.70 -39.09 -0.12
N ASP A 30 -9.68 -40.00 -0.19
CA ASP A 30 -11.10 -39.68 -0.01
C ASP A 30 -11.36 -39.37 1.46
N PHE A 31 -11.54 -38.09 1.79
CA PHE A 31 -12.03 -37.64 3.09
C PHE A 31 -13.49 -37.18 2.93
N TYR A 32 -14.43 -38.14 2.88
CA TYR A 32 -15.86 -37.83 2.90
C TYR A 32 -16.40 -37.88 4.34
N LEU A 33 -16.88 -36.72 4.79
CA LEU A 33 -17.81 -36.58 5.90
C LEU A 33 -19.09 -37.38 5.59
N GLN A 34 -19.53 -38.20 6.54
CA GLN A 34 -20.85 -38.84 6.51
C GLN A 34 -21.97 -37.79 6.63
N PRO A 35 -23.09 -37.98 5.93
CA PRO A 35 -24.40 -37.57 6.44
C PRO A 35 -25.26 -38.81 6.74
N GLY A 36 -25.90 -38.79 7.91
CA GLY A 36 -26.78 -39.84 8.38
C GLY A 36 -28.06 -40.03 7.56
N SER A 37 -28.44 -41.30 7.44
CA SER A 37 -29.80 -41.87 7.32
C SER A 37 -30.80 -41.28 6.33
N SER A 38 -31.03 -42.04 5.25
CA SER A 38 -32.27 -42.78 4.95
C SER A 38 -32.89 -42.56 3.55
N ALA A 39 -33.43 -43.66 3.03
CA ALA A 39 -34.31 -43.83 1.87
C ALA A 39 -33.68 -44.11 0.48
N SER A 40 -33.61 -45.41 0.20
CA SER A 40 -33.66 -46.12 -1.10
C SER A 40 -34.44 -45.42 -2.24
N ARG A 41 -33.86 -45.40 -3.45
CA ARG A 41 -34.44 -46.01 -4.67
C ARG A 41 -33.55 -45.83 -5.94
N SER A 42 -33.29 -46.97 -6.59
CA SER A 42 -33.36 -47.22 -8.05
C SER A 42 -32.49 -46.43 -9.03
N ALA A 43 -31.67 -47.18 -9.77
CA ALA A 43 -30.89 -46.79 -10.94
C ALA A 43 -31.69 -46.15 -12.09
N THR A 44 -31.04 -45.27 -12.87
CA THR A 44 -31.01 -45.32 -14.35
C THR A 44 -29.95 -44.36 -14.91
N ASN A 45 -29.25 -44.85 -15.94
CA ASN A 45 -28.30 -44.16 -16.82
C ASN A 45 -28.92 -42.95 -17.54
N ARG A 46 -28.22 -41.80 -17.62
CA ARG A 46 -28.34 -40.84 -18.74
C ARG A 46 -27.23 -39.76 -18.74
N SER A 47 -26.53 -39.72 -19.87
CA SER A 47 -25.90 -38.56 -20.53
C SER A 47 -24.89 -37.69 -19.77
N ALA A 48 -23.67 -37.64 -20.33
CA ALA A 48 -22.65 -36.62 -20.09
C ALA A 48 -23.25 -35.20 -20.19
N ALA A 49 -23.47 -34.59 -19.03
CA ALA A 49 -23.79 -33.17 -18.92
C ALA A 49 -22.48 -32.39 -18.88
N SER A 50 -22.40 -31.38 -19.73
CA SER A 50 -21.40 -30.31 -19.73
C SER A 50 -21.05 -29.86 -18.30
N ALA A 51 -19.76 -29.76 -18.01
CA ALA A 51 -19.26 -29.17 -16.77
C ALA A 51 -19.98 -27.83 -16.52
N PRO A 52 -20.57 -27.61 -15.33
CA PRO A 52 -21.18 -26.33 -15.03
C PRO A 52 -20.09 -25.27 -15.06
N SER A 53 -20.32 -24.22 -15.84
CA SER A 53 -19.61 -22.94 -15.75
C SER A 53 -19.50 -22.60 -14.27
N ALA A 54 -18.30 -22.75 -13.70
CA ALA A 54 -18.04 -22.40 -12.31
C ALA A 54 -18.46 -20.94 -12.13
N TYR A 55 -19.49 -20.71 -11.33
CA TYR A 55 -19.85 -19.39 -10.85
C TYR A 55 -18.62 -18.85 -10.12
N VAL A 56 -17.90 -17.92 -10.76
CA VAL A 56 -16.81 -17.20 -10.12
C VAL A 56 -17.49 -16.11 -9.31
N ASP A 57 -17.50 -16.27 -8.00
CA ASP A 57 -17.93 -15.19 -7.11
C ASP A 57 -16.98 -13.99 -7.33
N THR A 58 -17.53 -12.95 -7.95
CA THR A 58 -16.81 -11.70 -8.23
C THR A 58 -17.00 -10.67 -7.11
N THR A 59 -17.80 -11.02 -6.09
CA THR A 59 -18.28 -10.12 -5.04
C THR A 59 -17.65 -10.44 -3.69
N HIS A 60 -17.33 -11.70 -3.42
CA HIS A 60 -16.62 -12.14 -2.22
C HIS A 60 -15.27 -12.75 -2.59
N SER A 61 -14.25 -12.54 -1.74
CA SER A 61 -12.98 -13.24 -1.86
C SER A 61 -13.23 -14.75 -1.79
N MET A 62 -12.47 -15.50 -2.58
CA MET A 62 -12.55 -16.96 -2.69
C MET A 62 -12.57 -17.65 -1.31
N THR A 63 -13.06 -18.89 -1.30
CA THR A 63 -13.13 -19.77 -0.13
C THR A 63 -11.78 -19.76 0.61
N HIS A 64 -11.78 -19.19 1.82
CA HIS A 64 -10.60 -19.06 2.67
C HIS A 64 -9.99 -20.43 2.96
N VAL A 65 -8.80 -20.70 2.45
CA VAL A 65 -8.03 -21.89 2.82
C VAL A 65 -6.71 -21.47 3.48
N GLN A 66 -6.68 -21.74 4.79
CA GLN A 66 -5.55 -21.77 5.72
C GLN A 66 -5.00 -20.44 6.26
N ASN A 67 -5.07 -20.37 7.60
CA ASN A 67 -4.46 -19.40 8.50
C ASN A 67 -2.98 -19.12 8.14
N ALA A 68 -2.72 -18.03 7.43
CA ALA A 68 -1.37 -17.49 7.32
C ALA A 68 -0.98 -16.90 8.69
N SER A 69 0.07 -17.46 9.31
CA SER A 69 0.60 -16.88 10.54
C SER A 69 1.22 -15.50 10.26
N LEU A 70 1.28 -14.63 11.27
CA LEU A 70 1.93 -13.32 11.22
C LEU A 70 3.38 -13.34 10.67
N PHE A 71 4.06 -14.48 10.79
CA PHE A 71 5.43 -14.71 10.34
C PHE A 71 5.52 -15.78 9.26
N ASP A 72 4.43 -16.01 8.54
CA ASP A 72 4.45 -16.95 7.44
C ASP A 72 5.51 -16.50 6.42
N VAL A 73 6.42 -17.41 6.11
CA VAL A 73 7.53 -17.18 5.17
C VAL A 73 6.98 -16.74 3.82
N GLY A 74 5.73 -17.11 3.50
CA GLY A 74 4.98 -16.65 2.33
C GLY A 74 4.86 -15.13 2.22
N ILE A 75 4.46 -14.41 3.29
CA ILE A 75 4.26 -12.95 3.20
C ILE A 75 5.60 -12.23 2.98
N LEU A 76 6.65 -12.69 3.66
CA LEU A 76 8.01 -12.15 3.47
C LEU A 76 8.48 -12.35 2.02
N LYS A 77 8.35 -13.58 1.51
CA LYS A 77 8.86 -13.97 0.18
C LYS A 77 8.02 -13.41 -0.97
N ASP A 78 6.70 -13.37 -0.82
CA ASP A 78 5.78 -13.08 -1.92
C ASP A 78 5.39 -11.60 -1.97
N THR A 79 5.41 -10.90 -0.83
CA THR A 79 5.01 -9.48 -0.72
C THR A 79 6.18 -8.55 -0.41
N LEU A 80 6.83 -8.71 0.74
CA LEU A 80 7.82 -7.73 1.22
C LEU A 80 9.08 -7.69 0.37
N VAL A 81 9.72 -8.85 0.12
CA VAL A 81 10.96 -8.91 -0.67
C VAL A 81 10.77 -8.40 -2.11
N PRO A 82 9.72 -8.80 -2.86
CA PRO A 82 9.48 -8.26 -4.19
C PRO A 82 9.19 -6.76 -4.19
N SER A 83 8.43 -6.27 -3.19
CA SER A 83 8.15 -4.85 -3.00
C SER A 83 9.44 -4.06 -2.75
N LEU A 84 10.29 -4.51 -1.82
CA LEU A 84 11.57 -3.88 -1.53
C LEU A 84 12.50 -3.88 -2.73
N THR A 85 12.55 -5.00 -3.47
CA THR A 85 13.40 -5.15 -4.66
C THR A 85 12.98 -4.15 -5.73
N LEU A 86 11.68 -4.03 -5.99
CA LEU A 86 11.15 -3.06 -6.93
C LEU A 86 11.47 -1.62 -6.51
N HIS A 87 11.16 -1.25 -5.26
CA HIS A 87 11.40 0.10 -4.77
C HIS A 87 12.89 0.44 -4.74
N SER A 88 13.75 -0.50 -4.34
CA SER A 88 15.21 -0.30 -4.32
C SER A 88 15.79 -0.18 -5.74
N GLY A 89 15.31 -0.97 -6.69
CA GLY A 89 15.68 -0.86 -8.10
C GLY A 89 15.30 0.49 -8.70
N LEU A 90 14.07 0.94 -8.46
CA LEU A 90 13.61 2.26 -8.89
C LEU A 90 14.38 3.39 -8.19
N ALA A 91 14.71 3.23 -6.91
CA ALA A 91 15.51 4.18 -6.14
C ALA A 91 16.93 4.32 -6.69
N LEU A 92 17.56 3.23 -7.13
CA LEU A 92 18.86 3.27 -7.81
C LEU A 92 18.81 4.05 -9.12
N ILE A 93 17.76 3.82 -9.93
CA ILE A 93 17.54 4.57 -11.18
C ILE A 93 17.33 6.05 -10.89
N ALA A 94 16.45 6.37 -9.93
CA ALA A 94 16.16 7.74 -9.53
C ALA A 94 17.39 8.44 -8.95
N TYR A 95 18.21 7.74 -8.15
CA TYR A 95 19.47 8.26 -7.63
C TYR A 95 20.47 8.57 -8.76
N GLY A 96 20.61 7.67 -9.75
CA GLY A 96 21.46 7.90 -10.91
C GLY A 96 21.03 9.14 -11.71
N ALA A 97 19.73 9.27 -11.98
CA ALA A 97 19.16 10.44 -12.65
C ALA A 97 19.32 11.72 -11.82
N ALA A 98 19.06 11.66 -10.51
CA ALA A 98 19.20 12.77 -9.58
C ALA A 98 20.65 13.27 -9.53
N ARG A 99 21.61 12.36 -9.41
CA ARG A 99 23.04 12.69 -9.37
C ARG A 99 23.53 13.26 -10.70
N TYR A 100 23.05 12.74 -11.81
CA TYR A 100 23.41 13.23 -13.14
C TYR A 100 22.86 14.64 -13.41
N THR A 101 21.63 14.92 -12.95
CA THR A 101 20.96 16.22 -13.17
C THR A 101 21.19 17.23 -12.04
N ASP A 102 21.86 16.83 -10.96
CA ASP A 102 21.96 17.54 -9.68
C ASP A 102 20.59 17.95 -9.08
N ARG A 103 19.55 17.13 -9.31
CA ARG A 103 18.17 17.36 -8.84
C ARG A 103 17.72 16.26 -7.88
N VAL A 104 17.79 16.55 -6.57
CA VAL A 104 17.39 15.58 -5.52
C VAL A 104 15.89 15.30 -5.58
N GLU A 105 15.08 16.27 -6.02
CA GLU A 105 13.62 16.14 -6.14
C GLU A 105 13.14 14.99 -7.04
N ALA A 106 14.02 14.36 -7.85
CA ALA A 106 13.65 13.17 -8.61
C ALA A 106 13.09 12.05 -7.71
N LYS A 107 13.56 11.97 -6.45
CA LYS A 107 12.99 11.06 -5.45
C LYS A 107 11.53 11.37 -5.12
N ASP A 108 11.13 12.64 -5.17
CA ASP A 108 9.76 13.06 -4.86
C ASP A 108 8.79 12.67 -5.98
N TRP A 109 9.28 12.57 -7.21
CA TRP A 109 8.53 12.03 -8.34
C TRP A 109 8.38 10.52 -8.18
N LEU A 110 9.46 9.85 -7.75
CA LEU A 110 9.47 8.42 -7.48
C LEU A 110 8.51 8.04 -6.33
N TRP A 111 8.33 8.90 -5.33
CA TRP A 111 7.54 8.59 -4.15
C TRP A 111 6.12 8.08 -4.44
N PRO A 112 5.24 8.83 -5.14
CA PRO A 112 3.92 8.33 -5.52
C PRO A 112 3.99 7.33 -6.69
N SER A 113 4.84 7.57 -7.69
CA SER A 113 4.86 6.74 -8.90
C SER A 113 5.33 5.32 -8.64
N GLY A 114 6.35 5.14 -7.79
CA GLY A 114 6.85 3.82 -7.38
C GLY A 114 5.78 3.00 -6.64
N GLN A 115 4.96 3.64 -5.80
CA GLN A 115 3.87 2.96 -5.08
C GLN A 115 2.75 2.52 -6.02
N VAL A 116 2.37 3.38 -6.99
CA VAL A 116 1.41 3.02 -8.04
C VAL A 116 1.95 1.88 -8.90
N VAL A 117 3.21 1.96 -9.36
CA VAL A 117 3.85 0.90 -10.15
C VAL A 117 3.88 -0.41 -9.36
N ASN A 118 4.18 -0.38 -8.07
CA ASN A 118 4.17 -1.57 -7.23
C ASN A 118 2.76 -2.19 -7.12
N ALA A 119 1.72 -1.38 -6.92
CA ALA A 119 0.33 -1.85 -6.88
C ALA A 119 -0.07 -2.51 -8.21
N TRP A 120 0.20 -1.85 -9.35
CA TRP A 120 -0.13 -2.39 -10.67
C TRP A 120 0.69 -3.63 -11.04
N TRP A 121 1.98 -3.68 -10.66
CA TRP A 121 2.79 -4.88 -10.82
C TRP A 121 2.22 -6.06 -10.02
N SER A 122 1.80 -5.79 -8.78
CA SER A 122 1.22 -6.78 -7.87
C SER A 122 -0.10 -7.33 -8.39
N ALA A 123 -1.00 -6.44 -8.85
CA ALA A 123 -2.34 -6.79 -9.33
C ALA A 123 -2.33 -7.42 -10.73
N VAL A 124 -1.57 -6.82 -11.66
CA VAL A 124 -1.65 -7.14 -13.10
C VAL A 124 -0.30 -7.65 -13.63
N GLY A 125 0.80 -6.96 -13.37
CA GLY A 125 2.11 -7.23 -14.00
C GLY A 125 2.61 -8.67 -13.83
N ARG A 126 2.49 -9.25 -12.63
CA ARG A 126 2.85 -10.66 -12.39
C ARG A 126 2.03 -11.65 -13.21
N ARG A 127 0.75 -11.35 -13.45
CA ARG A 127 -0.14 -12.18 -14.26
C ARG A 127 0.22 -12.07 -15.74
N LEU A 128 0.60 -10.88 -16.20
CA LEU A 128 1.14 -10.71 -17.55
C LEU A 128 2.42 -11.54 -17.75
N ALA A 129 3.31 -11.57 -16.75
CA ALA A 129 4.52 -12.39 -16.79
C ALA A 129 4.24 -13.90 -16.82
N GLN A 130 3.05 -14.33 -16.40
CA GLN A 130 2.56 -15.70 -16.49
C GLN A 130 1.82 -16.00 -17.81
N GLY A 131 1.74 -15.02 -18.73
CA GLY A 131 1.11 -15.18 -20.05
C GLY A 131 -0.36 -14.76 -20.14
N TYR A 132 -0.94 -14.19 -19.08
CA TYR A 132 -2.29 -13.63 -19.15
C TYR A 132 -2.32 -12.33 -19.99
N THR A 133 -3.41 -12.09 -20.69
CA THR A 133 -3.67 -10.77 -21.29
C THR A 133 -4.09 -9.75 -20.22
N VAL A 134 -4.01 -8.45 -20.52
CA VAL A 134 -4.45 -7.39 -19.59
C VAL A 134 -5.92 -7.57 -19.19
N SER A 135 -6.79 -7.89 -20.14
CA SER A 135 -8.22 -8.14 -19.87
C SER A 135 -8.43 -9.34 -18.95
N GLN A 136 -7.70 -10.43 -19.18
CA GLN A 136 -7.75 -11.63 -18.33
C GLN A 136 -7.21 -11.39 -16.92
N ALA A 137 -6.15 -10.58 -16.79
CA ALA A 137 -5.58 -10.24 -15.50
C ALA A 137 -6.55 -9.36 -14.69
N PHE A 138 -7.08 -8.31 -15.32
CA PHE A 138 -8.02 -7.38 -14.69
C PHE A 138 -9.37 -8.02 -14.36
N GLY A 139 -9.90 -8.86 -15.25
CA GLY A 139 -11.17 -9.57 -15.05
C GLY A 139 -11.17 -10.53 -13.85
N ARG A 140 -10.00 -10.97 -13.40
CA ARG A 140 -9.82 -11.81 -12.22
C ARG A 140 -9.69 -11.03 -10.90
N LEU A 141 -9.62 -9.70 -10.94
CA LEU A 141 -9.66 -8.90 -9.72
C LEU A 141 -11.11 -8.82 -9.25
N SER A 142 -11.33 -9.12 -7.97
CA SER A 142 -12.59 -8.85 -7.26
C SER A 142 -12.94 -7.36 -7.30
N TRP A 143 -14.19 -7.03 -6.98
CA TRP A 143 -14.61 -5.64 -6.88
C TRP A 143 -13.73 -4.82 -5.91
N HIS A 144 -13.45 -5.37 -4.72
CA HIS A 144 -12.67 -4.69 -3.68
C HIS A 144 -11.23 -4.42 -4.11
N GLU A 145 -10.58 -5.40 -4.75
CA GLU A 145 -9.26 -5.25 -5.35
C GLU A 145 -9.21 -4.13 -6.40
N ARG A 146 -10.27 -4.00 -7.22
CA ARG A 146 -10.37 -2.92 -8.21
C ARG A 146 -10.58 -1.56 -7.55
N VAL A 147 -11.37 -1.49 -6.47
CA VAL A 147 -11.55 -0.25 -5.69
C VAL A 147 -10.22 0.19 -5.09
N ILE A 148 -9.44 -0.73 -4.49
CA ILE A 148 -8.10 -0.44 -3.94
C ILE A 148 -7.16 0.04 -5.05
N LEU A 149 -7.07 -0.69 -6.17
CA LEU A 149 -6.20 -0.34 -7.29
C LEU A 149 -6.57 1.03 -7.90
N THR A 150 -7.87 1.33 -7.98
CA THR A 150 -8.37 2.63 -8.42
C THR A 150 -7.99 3.72 -7.43
N GLY A 151 -8.18 3.47 -6.13
CA GLY A 151 -7.83 4.41 -5.06
C GLY A 151 -6.36 4.80 -5.07
N VAL A 152 -5.44 3.82 -5.09
CA VAL A 152 -3.99 4.09 -5.15
C VAL A 152 -3.61 4.82 -6.45
N THR A 153 -4.26 4.50 -7.57
CA THR A 153 -4.02 5.18 -8.86
C THR A 153 -4.48 6.64 -8.81
N LEU A 154 -5.65 6.93 -8.24
CA LEU A 154 -6.17 8.29 -8.10
C LEU A 154 -5.32 9.12 -7.14
N TRP A 155 -5.00 8.59 -5.95
CA TRP A 155 -4.16 9.27 -4.97
C TRP A 155 -2.74 9.50 -5.51
N GLY A 156 -2.08 8.44 -5.97
CA GLY A 156 -0.69 8.50 -6.44
C GLY A 156 -0.55 9.31 -7.73
N GLY A 157 -1.50 9.17 -8.67
CA GLY A 157 -1.54 9.96 -9.90
C GLY A 157 -1.72 11.45 -9.63
N ARG A 158 -2.64 11.83 -8.72
CA ARG A 158 -2.83 13.22 -8.28
C ARG A 158 -1.57 13.79 -7.64
N LEU A 159 -0.97 13.05 -6.69
CA LEU A 159 0.23 13.49 -6.00
C LEU A 159 1.41 13.65 -6.97
N PHE A 160 1.61 12.67 -7.86
CA PHE A 160 2.62 12.73 -8.91
C PHE A 160 2.42 13.94 -9.82
N TYR A 161 1.21 14.13 -10.35
CA TYR A 161 0.89 15.27 -11.21
C TYR A 161 1.22 16.60 -10.53
N ARG A 162 0.87 16.75 -9.25
CA ARG A 162 1.16 17.98 -8.51
C ARG A 162 2.65 18.21 -8.31
N ILE A 163 3.41 17.17 -7.97
CA ILE A 163 4.86 17.28 -7.79
C ILE A 163 5.53 17.60 -9.12
N ALA A 164 5.23 16.82 -10.17
CA ALA A 164 5.78 17.00 -11.51
C ALA A 164 5.46 18.38 -12.07
N ARG A 165 4.20 18.84 -11.99
CA ARG A 165 3.80 20.18 -12.46
C ARG A 165 4.62 21.29 -11.79
N ARG A 166 4.77 21.25 -10.46
CA ARG A 166 5.54 22.27 -9.72
C ARG A 166 7.03 22.22 -10.06
N SER A 167 7.58 21.02 -10.17
CA SER A 167 8.99 20.80 -10.51
C SER A 167 9.31 21.28 -11.94
N ILE A 168 8.43 21.00 -12.91
CA ILE A 168 8.57 21.47 -14.29
C ILE A 168 8.44 22.99 -14.38
N GLN A 169 7.43 23.58 -13.70
CA GLN A 169 7.24 25.04 -13.69
C GLN A 169 8.41 25.79 -13.05
N ARG A 170 9.05 25.19 -12.04
CA ARG A 170 10.22 25.75 -11.37
C ARG A 170 11.48 25.64 -12.22
N GLY A 171 11.65 24.55 -12.99
CA GLY A 171 12.81 24.33 -13.85
C GLY A 171 14.11 23.93 -13.12
N GLU A 172 14.21 24.23 -11.84
CA GLU A 172 15.33 23.89 -10.94
C GLU A 172 14.90 22.96 -9.79
N ASP A 173 15.89 22.44 -9.07
CA ASP A 173 15.70 21.56 -7.90
C ASP A 173 14.87 22.25 -6.80
N ASP A 174 14.22 21.47 -5.93
CA ASP A 174 13.44 22.06 -4.86
C ASP A 174 14.35 22.83 -3.88
N PRO A 175 14.05 24.10 -3.54
CA PRO A 175 14.88 24.90 -2.65
C PRO A 175 15.13 24.26 -1.28
N ARG A 176 14.29 23.32 -0.83
CA ARG A 176 14.53 22.56 0.39
C ARG A 176 15.82 21.72 0.34
N TYR A 177 16.26 21.31 -0.86
CA TYR A 177 17.44 20.49 -1.05
C TYR A 177 18.75 21.28 -1.14
N ALA A 178 18.68 22.60 -1.32
CA ALA A 178 19.87 23.44 -1.41
C ALA A 178 20.76 23.33 -0.15
N GLU A 179 20.18 23.07 1.01
CA GLU A 179 20.91 22.95 2.27
C GLU A 179 21.53 21.57 2.47
N VAL A 180 20.81 20.49 2.17
CA VAL A 180 21.35 19.11 2.31
C VAL A 180 22.49 18.86 1.32
N LYS A 181 22.43 19.49 0.14
CA LYS A 181 23.51 19.43 -0.86
C LYS A 181 24.80 20.14 -0.44
N LYS A 182 24.80 20.95 0.64
CA LYS A 182 26.02 21.57 1.18
C LYS A 182 26.89 20.58 1.96
N GLU A 183 26.37 19.41 2.33
CA GLU A 183 27.16 18.37 2.97
C GLU A 183 28.25 17.88 2.02
N GLU A 184 29.49 17.83 2.50
CA GLU A 184 30.63 17.37 1.71
C GLU A 184 30.40 15.93 1.25
N GLY A 185 30.56 15.68 -0.05
CA GLY A 185 30.32 14.37 -0.63
C GLY A 185 28.86 13.90 -0.52
N PHE A 186 27.88 14.80 -0.37
CA PHE A 186 26.45 14.50 -0.27
C PHE A 186 26.03 13.34 -1.18
N TRP A 187 26.29 13.47 -2.49
CA TRP A 187 25.91 12.47 -3.48
C TRP A 187 26.49 11.08 -3.23
N ASN A 188 27.68 10.96 -2.64
CA ASN A 188 28.29 9.65 -2.33
C ASN A 188 27.55 8.91 -1.22
N SER A 189 26.88 9.65 -0.33
CA SER A 189 26.09 9.07 0.77
C SER A 189 24.58 9.11 0.53
N ALA A 190 24.10 9.91 -0.43
CA ALA A 190 22.69 10.14 -0.69
C ALA A 190 21.92 8.85 -1.03
N LEU A 191 22.54 7.91 -1.75
CA LEU A 191 21.91 6.61 -2.03
C LEU A 191 21.45 5.92 -0.74
N PHE A 192 22.34 5.80 0.25
CA PHE A 192 22.07 5.07 1.50
C PHE A 192 21.38 5.92 2.57
N LYS A 193 21.49 7.24 2.52
CA LYS A 193 20.86 8.16 3.49
C LYS A 193 19.48 8.65 3.09
N VAL A 194 19.18 8.68 1.79
CA VAL A 194 17.95 9.28 1.26
C VAL A 194 17.15 8.25 0.45
N PHE A 195 17.73 7.73 -0.64
CA PHE A 195 16.97 6.96 -1.63
C PHE A 195 16.57 5.55 -1.13
N ILE A 196 17.51 4.80 -0.53
CA ILE A 196 17.22 3.45 0.00
C ILE A 196 16.30 3.49 1.23
N PRO A 197 16.48 4.42 2.20
CA PRO A 197 15.50 4.58 3.28
C PRO A 197 14.09 4.90 2.78
N GLU A 198 13.95 5.79 1.78
CA GLU A 198 12.64 6.06 1.17
C GLU A 198 12.05 4.82 0.49
N ALA A 199 12.87 4.03 -0.22
CA ALA A 199 12.43 2.76 -0.80
C ALA A 199 11.90 1.77 0.27
N PHE A 200 12.56 1.72 1.43
CA PHE A 200 12.11 0.91 2.56
C PHE A 200 10.77 1.39 3.13
N PHE A 201 10.58 2.71 3.29
CA PHE A 201 9.28 3.27 3.69
C PHE A 201 8.20 3.00 2.64
N GLN A 202 8.49 3.17 1.34
CA GLN A 202 7.54 2.85 0.28
C GLN A 202 7.12 1.38 0.30
N MET A 203 8.04 0.46 0.59
CA MET A 203 7.71 -0.96 0.77
C MET A 203 6.69 -1.18 1.90
N LEU A 204 6.90 -0.55 3.06
CA LEU A 204 5.99 -0.68 4.20
C LEU A 204 4.65 0.00 3.94
N ILE A 205 4.67 1.25 3.49
CA ILE A 205 3.47 2.08 3.25
C ILE A 205 2.56 1.43 2.21
N SER A 206 3.15 0.77 1.20
CA SER A 206 2.39 0.13 0.13
C SER A 206 1.78 -1.23 0.47
N LEU A 207 2.04 -1.78 1.67
CA LEU A 207 1.49 -3.09 2.07
C LEU A 207 -0.04 -3.18 1.89
N PRO A 208 -0.87 -2.27 2.43
CA PRO A 208 -2.33 -2.39 2.39
C PRO A 208 -2.94 -2.36 0.99
N PHE A 209 -2.17 -1.98 -0.03
CA PHE A 209 -2.62 -1.92 -1.41
C PHE A 209 -1.69 -2.66 -2.37
N THR A 210 -0.89 -3.60 -1.86
CA THR A 210 -0.08 -4.52 -2.68
C THR A 210 -0.19 -5.97 -2.22
N ALA A 211 -0.26 -6.19 -0.90
CA ALA A 211 -0.47 -7.48 -0.25
C ALA A 211 -1.78 -8.19 -0.66
N PRO A 212 -2.93 -7.49 -0.82
CA PRO A 212 -4.21 -8.13 -1.17
C PRO A 212 -4.21 -8.85 -2.52
N PHE A 213 -3.28 -8.51 -3.41
CA PHE A 213 -3.13 -9.16 -4.72
C PHE A 213 -2.25 -10.42 -4.68
N ARG A 214 -1.63 -10.71 -3.54
CA ARG A 214 -0.56 -11.71 -3.39
C ARG A 214 -0.94 -12.87 -2.49
N HIS A 215 -1.74 -12.62 -1.47
CA HIS A 215 -2.20 -13.64 -0.54
C HIS A 215 -3.64 -13.35 -0.11
N GLU A 216 -4.30 -14.38 0.37
CA GLU A 216 -5.62 -14.26 0.99
C GLU A 216 -5.47 -13.66 2.41
N GLY A 217 -6.49 -12.93 2.87
CA GLY A 217 -6.49 -12.32 4.21
C GLY A 217 -6.43 -13.37 5.33
N ALA A 218 -5.83 -13.00 6.46
CA ALA A 218 -5.65 -13.90 7.61
C ALA A 218 -6.60 -13.60 8.78
N VAL A 219 -7.16 -12.40 8.84
CA VAL A 219 -8.11 -12.00 9.88
C VAL A 219 -9.50 -12.45 9.42
N MET A 220 -9.88 -13.68 9.75
CA MET A 220 -11.18 -14.27 9.42
C MET A 220 -12.28 -13.70 10.32
N THR A 221 -12.66 -12.45 10.10
CA THR A 221 -13.79 -11.80 10.81
C THR A 221 -15.06 -11.75 9.97
N GLY A 222 -14.95 -12.09 8.68
CA GLY A 222 -16.04 -12.08 7.72
C GLY A 222 -16.23 -10.72 7.06
N TYR A 223 -17.14 -10.70 6.09
CA TYR A 223 -17.44 -9.53 5.28
C TYR A 223 -18.29 -8.49 6.05
N HIS A 224 -17.87 -7.22 6.03
CA HIS A 224 -18.54 -6.10 6.72
C HIS A 224 -18.84 -4.93 5.76
N PRO A 225 -20.02 -4.90 5.11
CA PRO A 225 -20.33 -3.91 4.07
C PRO A 225 -20.32 -2.46 4.56
N PHE A 226 -20.81 -2.19 5.78
CA PHE A 226 -20.81 -0.82 6.34
C PHE A 226 -19.40 -0.30 6.62
N VAL A 227 -18.48 -1.19 7.01
CA VAL A 227 -17.07 -0.84 7.18
C VAL A 227 -16.43 -0.52 5.83
N GLN A 228 -16.77 -1.28 4.79
CA GLN A 228 -16.31 -1.01 3.43
C GLN A 228 -16.80 0.37 2.94
N MET A 229 -18.07 0.70 3.17
CA MET A 229 -18.61 2.03 2.86
C MET A 229 -17.86 3.11 3.64
N PHE A 230 -17.59 2.88 4.92
CA PHE A 230 -16.81 3.81 5.74
C PHE A 230 -15.38 3.99 5.19
N ALA A 231 -14.73 2.93 4.71
CA ALA A 231 -13.43 3.02 4.03
C ALA A 231 -13.49 3.92 2.79
N VAL A 232 -14.49 3.73 1.91
CA VAL A 232 -14.67 4.58 0.72
C VAL A 232 -14.90 6.04 1.09
N GLY A 233 -15.72 6.29 2.13
CA GLY A 233 -15.95 7.63 2.65
C GLY A 233 -14.68 8.27 3.18
N LEU A 234 -13.89 7.51 3.94
CA LEU A 234 -12.60 7.95 4.49
C LEU A 234 -11.59 8.29 3.38
N PHE A 235 -11.47 7.42 2.37
CA PHE A 235 -10.64 7.64 1.20
C PHE A 235 -11.03 8.94 0.48
N SER A 236 -12.32 9.08 0.19
CA SER A 236 -12.85 10.20 -0.59
C SER A 236 -12.72 11.53 0.16
N SER A 237 -12.98 11.53 1.47
CA SER A 237 -12.73 12.69 2.34
C SER A 237 -11.24 13.03 2.43
N GLY A 238 -10.36 12.04 2.57
CA GLY A 238 -8.91 12.25 2.59
C GLY A 238 -8.40 12.87 1.29
N LEU A 239 -8.79 12.29 0.15
CA LEU A 239 -8.44 12.77 -1.18
C LEU A 239 -8.99 14.18 -1.45
N ALA A 240 -10.21 14.47 -1.00
CA ALA A 240 -10.81 15.80 -1.09
C ALA A 240 -10.05 16.81 -0.24
N LEU A 241 -9.67 16.45 0.99
CA LEU A 241 -8.92 17.31 1.90
C LEU A 241 -7.54 17.65 1.31
N GLU A 242 -6.82 16.66 0.78
CA GLU A 242 -5.56 16.88 0.06
C GLU A 242 -5.74 17.82 -1.13
N THR A 243 -6.71 17.51 -2.00
CA THR A 243 -6.93 18.26 -3.23
C THR A 243 -7.33 19.71 -2.95
N LEU A 244 -8.23 19.94 -2.00
CA LEU A 244 -8.68 21.28 -1.61
C LEU A 244 -7.57 22.06 -0.90
N ALA A 245 -6.82 21.42 0.00
CA ALA A 245 -5.70 22.06 0.69
C ALA A 245 -4.67 22.57 -0.31
N ASP A 246 -4.37 21.72 -1.29
CA ASP A 246 -3.40 21.96 -2.33
C ASP A 246 -3.83 23.10 -3.27
N TYR A 247 -5.06 23.03 -3.76
CA TYR A 247 -5.67 24.05 -4.60
C TYR A 247 -5.76 25.41 -3.91
N GLN A 248 -6.29 25.45 -2.68
CA GLN A 248 -6.44 26.68 -1.92
C GLN A 248 -5.08 27.33 -1.60
N LEU A 249 -4.05 26.53 -1.31
CA LEU A 249 -2.70 27.04 -1.08
C LEU A 249 -2.08 27.62 -2.36
N ASP A 250 -2.30 26.98 -3.51
CA ASP A 250 -1.79 27.46 -4.79
C ASP A 250 -2.49 28.78 -5.18
N GLN A 251 -3.81 28.88 -4.98
CA GLN A 251 -4.57 30.12 -5.22
C GLN A 251 -4.15 31.25 -4.26
N PHE A 252 -3.94 30.94 -2.98
CA PHE A 252 -3.45 31.91 -2.00
C PHE A 252 -2.11 32.53 -2.44
N LYS A 253 -1.19 31.71 -2.95
CA LYS A 253 0.10 32.17 -3.47
C LYS A 253 -0.04 32.96 -4.77
N ALA A 254 -0.87 32.49 -5.70
CA ALA A 254 -1.10 33.16 -6.98
C ALA A 254 -1.72 34.56 -6.81
N GLY A 255 -2.55 34.75 -5.78
CA GLY A 255 -3.10 36.06 -5.41
C GLY A 255 -2.09 37.04 -4.78
N GLY A 256 -0.81 36.67 -4.65
CA GLY A 256 0.23 37.55 -4.11
C GLY A 256 0.24 37.68 -2.59
N ASN A 257 -0.52 36.84 -1.87
CA ASN A 257 -0.59 36.89 -0.41
C ASN A 257 0.74 36.48 0.23
N LYS A 258 1.21 37.27 1.20
CA LYS A 258 2.53 37.07 1.84
C LYS A 258 2.47 36.33 3.19
N GLY A 259 1.29 36.17 3.77
CA GLY A 259 1.05 35.56 5.10
C GLY A 259 0.98 34.03 5.11
N ILE A 260 0.36 33.49 6.16
CA ILE A 260 0.04 32.06 6.33
C ILE A 260 -1.41 31.80 5.90
N MET A 261 -1.62 30.76 5.07
CA MET A 261 -2.97 30.32 4.70
C MET A 261 -3.69 29.72 5.91
N ARG A 262 -4.83 30.33 6.30
CA ARG A 262 -5.63 29.93 7.48
C ARG A 262 -7.12 29.75 7.18
N GLU A 263 -7.52 29.96 5.93
CA GLU A 263 -8.91 29.85 5.48
C GLU A 263 -9.17 28.52 4.79
N GLY A 264 -10.42 28.24 4.45
CA GLY A 264 -10.72 27.02 3.71
C GLY A 264 -10.54 25.77 4.56
N VAL A 265 -9.99 24.71 3.99
CA VAL A 265 -9.65 23.51 4.76
C VAL A 265 -8.45 23.73 5.69
N TRP A 266 -7.68 24.80 5.50
CA TRP A 266 -6.60 25.20 6.41
C TRP A 266 -7.11 25.82 7.71
N SER A 267 -8.41 26.10 7.83
CA SER A 267 -9.00 26.48 9.11
C SER A 267 -9.28 25.28 10.02
N ILE A 268 -9.27 24.05 9.49
CA ILE A 268 -9.54 22.81 10.24
C ILE A 268 -8.29 22.40 11.03
N VAL A 269 -7.15 22.29 10.35
CA VAL A 269 -5.84 21.92 10.92
C VAL A 269 -4.72 22.65 10.19
N ARG A 270 -3.50 22.71 10.75
CA ARG A 270 -2.36 23.40 10.11
C ARG A 270 -1.80 22.70 8.88
N ASN A 271 -1.99 21.38 8.75
CA ASN A 271 -1.54 20.59 7.62
C ASN A 271 -2.66 19.68 7.08
N PRO A 272 -3.72 20.26 6.49
CA PRO A 272 -4.87 19.48 6.01
C PRO A 272 -4.48 18.49 4.91
N ASN A 273 -3.45 18.80 4.11
CA ASN A 273 -2.90 17.87 3.13
C ASN A 273 -2.23 16.64 3.77
N TYR A 274 -1.58 16.76 4.92
CA TYR A 274 -1.01 15.59 5.61
C TYR A 274 -2.09 14.78 6.34
N LEU A 275 -3.10 15.45 6.89
CA LEU A 275 -4.27 14.76 7.44
C LEU A 275 -4.95 13.95 6.33
N GLY A 276 -5.19 14.55 5.16
CA GLY A 276 -5.86 13.89 4.05
C GLY A 276 -5.08 12.66 3.57
N ASP A 277 -3.76 12.76 3.45
CA ASP A 277 -2.90 11.63 3.10
C ASP A 277 -2.98 10.49 4.12
N ALA A 278 -2.98 10.81 5.42
CA ALA A 278 -3.19 9.79 6.46
C ALA A 278 -4.57 9.15 6.39
N LEU A 279 -5.64 9.91 6.15
CA LEU A 279 -6.99 9.36 5.98
C LEU A 279 -7.06 8.42 4.76
N VAL A 280 -6.42 8.78 3.64
CA VAL A 280 -6.30 7.90 2.47
C VAL A 280 -5.58 6.60 2.84
N HIS A 281 -4.45 6.64 3.52
CA HIS A 281 -3.72 5.41 3.87
C HIS A 281 -4.45 4.55 4.90
N ILE A 282 -5.14 5.17 5.87
CA ILE A 282 -6.01 4.46 6.82
C ILE A 282 -7.20 3.84 6.08
N SER A 283 -7.74 4.48 5.05
CA SER A 283 -8.87 3.92 4.30
C SER A 283 -8.56 2.57 3.67
N PHE A 284 -7.32 2.34 3.22
CA PHE A 284 -6.94 1.04 2.68
C PHE A 284 -7.01 -0.07 3.73
N ILE A 285 -6.51 0.18 4.95
CA ILE A 285 -6.58 -0.85 6.00
C ILE A 285 -8.02 -1.13 6.46
N VAL A 286 -8.86 -0.09 6.49
CA VAL A 286 -10.29 -0.23 6.80
C VAL A 286 -11.02 -0.99 5.68
N MET A 287 -10.63 -0.76 4.42
CA MET A 287 -11.15 -1.52 3.26
C MET A 287 -10.79 -3.00 3.40
N LEU A 288 -9.54 -3.32 3.73
CA LEU A 288 -9.11 -4.71 3.91
C LEU A 288 -9.85 -5.41 5.05
N TYR A 289 -10.06 -4.72 6.17
CA TYR A 289 -10.86 -5.24 7.27
C TYR A 289 -12.32 -5.47 6.85
N GLY A 290 -12.92 -4.50 6.16
CA GLY A 290 -14.31 -4.59 5.70
C GLY A 290 -14.55 -5.68 4.65
N SER A 291 -13.51 -6.03 3.89
CA SER A 291 -13.55 -7.04 2.81
C SER A 291 -13.02 -8.41 3.21
N ASP A 292 -12.70 -8.65 4.49
CA ASP A 292 -12.10 -9.91 4.99
C ASP A 292 -10.75 -10.27 4.31
N MET A 293 -10.01 -9.23 3.90
CA MET A 293 -8.72 -9.34 3.21
C MET A 293 -7.53 -8.96 4.09
N LEU A 294 -7.78 -8.51 5.32
CA LEU A 294 -6.75 -7.98 6.21
C LEU A 294 -5.82 -9.09 6.71
N ALA A 295 -4.52 -8.88 6.55
CA ALA A 295 -3.45 -9.55 7.29
C ALA A 295 -2.85 -8.56 8.30
N PRO A 296 -2.58 -8.95 9.57
CA PRO A 296 -2.16 -7.98 10.58
C PRO A 296 -0.86 -7.23 10.26
N ILE A 297 0.03 -7.80 9.43
CA ILE A 297 1.26 -7.15 8.97
C ILE A 297 1.00 -5.89 8.12
N GLU A 298 -0.15 -5.80 7.47
CA GLU A 298 -0.52 -4.65 6.65
C GLU A 298 -0.76 -3.40 7.51
N LEU A 299 -0.99 -3.54 8.82
CA LEU A 299 -1.06 -2.41 9.76
C LEU A 299 0.25 -1.61 9.81
N LEU A 300 1.38 -2.22 9.42
CA LEU A 300 2.65 -1.51 9.25
C LEU A 300 2.56 -0.39 8.20
N GLY A 301 1.68 -0.50 7.22
CA GLY A 301 1.50 0.50 6.17
C GLY A 301 1.06 1.87 6.69
N PRO A 302 -0.16 2.01 7.26
CA PRO A 302 -0.60 3.28 7.81
C PRO A 302 0.27 3.75 8.99
N ALA A 303 0.85 2.84 9.78
CA ALA A 303 1.80 3.19 10.84
C ALA A 303 3.09 3.82 10.28
N ALA A 304 3.68 3.22 9.24
CA ALA A 304 4.84 3.75 8.56
C ALA A 304 4.53 5.09 7.86
N ASN A 305 3.35 5.21 7.24
CA ASN A 305 2.94 6.46 6.61
C ASN A 305 2.81 7.58 7.65
N TYR A 306 2.12 7.30 8.76
CA TYR A 306 1.96 8.26 9.85
C TYR A 306 3.31 8.67 10.44
N ALA A 307 4.21 7.71 10.67
CA ALA A 307 5.55 7.98 11.17
C ALA A 307 6.37 8.83 10.18
N PHE A 308 6.31 8.53 8.88
CA PHE A 308 7.00 9.29 7.84
C PHE A 308 6.50 10.73 7.76
N LEU A 309 5.18 10.92 7.77
CA LEU A 309 4.55 12.25 7.79
C LEU A 309 4.85 13.03 9.07
N ARG A 310 4.95 12.38 10.23
CA ARG A 310 5.13 13.10 11.49
C ARG A 310 6.59 13.42 11.78
N PHE A 311 7.50 12.49 11.52
CA PHE A 311 8.85 12.52 12.07
C PHE A 311 9.97 12.66 11.04
N PHE A 312 9.81 12.12 9.83
CA PHE A 312 10.92 12.05 8.87
C PHE A 312 10.85 13.16 7.82
N GLY A 313 9.81 13.19 6.98
CA GLY A 313 9.74 14.10 5.83
C GLY A 313 8.59 15.10 5.82
N GLY A 314 7.58 14.90 6.68
CA GLY A 314 6.38 15.74 6.69
C GLY A 314 6.48 16.93 7.64
N ASP A 315 5.71 16.89 8.72
CA ASP A 315 5.44 18.07 9.56
C ASP A 315 6.69 18.55 10.33
N ALA A 316 7.48 17.65 10.91
CA ALA A 316 8.68 18.05 11.66
C ALA A 316 9.72 18.78 10.78
N GLU A 317 10.00 18.26 9.59
CA GLU A 317 10.94 18.88 8.66
C GLU A 317 10.40 20.22 8.12
N LYS A 318 9.11 20.25 7.75
CA LYS A 318 8.41 21.46 7.32
C LYS A 318 8.47 22.54 8.39
N GLU A 319 8.17 22.20 9.65
CA GLU A 319 8.19 23.15 10.77
C GLU A 319 9.59 23.69 11.04
N LYS A 320 10.62 22.84 10.98
CA LYS A 320 12.03 23.26 11.12
C LYS A 320 12.43 24.23 10.01
N HIS A 321 12.08 23.91 8.76
CA HIS A 321 12.35 24.77 7.61
C HIS A 321 11.62 26.12 7.71
N GLN A 322 10.32 26.10 8.03
CA GLN A 322 9.50 27.31 8.19
C GLN A 322 10.01 28.20 9.32
N LYS A 323 10.33 27.62 10.49
CA LYS A 323 10.87 28.36 11.63
C LYS A 323 12.16 29.08 11.23
N ARG A 324 13.13 28.36 10.66
CA ARG A 324 14.42 28.93 10.22
C ARG A 324 14.24 30.04 9.18
N ARG A 325 13.41 29.81 8.16
CA ARG A 325 13.22 30.76 7.06
C ARG A 325 12.51 32.03 7.53
N TYR A 326 11.40 31.88 8.26
CA TYR A 326 10.59 33.03 8.66
C TYR A 326 11.26 33.84 9.78
N SER A 327 11.95 33.19 10.73
CA SER A 327 12.68 33.92 11.78
C SER A 327 13.82 34.78 11.22
N ALA A 328 14.48 34.33 10.15
CA ALA A 328 15.60 35.04 9.55
C ALA A 328 15.17 36.16 8.59
N SER A 329 14.07 36.00 7.87
CA SER A 329 13.73 36.86 6.73
C SER A 329 12.34 37.50 6.76
N GLN A 330 11.40 37.00 7.57
CA GLN A 330 9.99 37.42 7.56
C GLN A 330 9.36 37.40 8.97
N PRO A 331 9.69 38.37 9.86
CA PRO A 331 9.27 38.35 11.26
C PRO A 331 7.75 38.39 11.47
N ASP A 332 7.01 39.12 10.62
CA ASP A 332 5.54 39.18 10.72
C ASP A 332 4.90 37.82 10.40
N LYS A 333 5.39 37.15 9.35
CA LYS A 333 4.96 35.80 8.98
C LYS A 333 5.29 34.77 10.04
N PHE A 334 6.41 34.95 10.74
CA PHE A 334 6.77 34.11 11.87
C PHE A 334 5.77 34.28 13.03
N ARG A 335 5.39 35.52 13.37
CA ARG A 335 4.35 35.79 14.38
C ARG A 335 2.99 35.20 14.01
N GLU A 336 2.60 35.27 12.73
CA GLU A 336 1.38 34.60 12.26
C GLU A 336 1.44 33.07 12.42
N LEU A 337 2.59 32.46 12.11
CA LEU A 337 2.79 31.02 12.27
C LEU A 337 2.69 30.61 13.74
N GLU A 338 3.26 31.39 14.66
CA GLU A 338 3.16 31.12 16.10
C GLU A 338 1.73 31.22 16.62
N LYS A 339 0.97 32.24 16.18
CA LYS A 339 -0.47 32.32 16.48
C LYS A 339 -1.22 31.10 15.95
N PHE A 340 -0.96 30.71 14.71
CA PHE A 340 -1.63 29.55 14.12
C PHE A 340 -1.31 28.25 14.89
N ARG A 341 -0.08 28.11 15.42
CA ARG A 341 0.31 26.97 16.28
C ARG A 341 -0.44 26.94 17.61
N ALA A 342 -0.70 28.10 18.20
CA ALA A 342 -1.48 28.20 19.43
C ALA A 342 -2.95 27.85 19.17
N ASP A 343 -3.49 28.30 18.03
CA ASP A 343 -4.91 28.18 17.72
C ASP A 343 -5.31 26.80 17.18
N LYS A 344 -4.40 26.12 16.46
CA LYS A 344 -4.74 24.89 15.70
C LYS A 344 -3.69 23.79 15.86
N ASN A 345 -4.18 22.57 16.00
CA ASN A 345 -3.35 21.37 15.97
C ASN A 345 -2.70 21.20 14.57
N ALA A 346 -1.52 20.59 14.56
CA ALA A 346 -0.78 20.35 13.33
C ALA A 346 -1.45 19.35 12.38
N PHE A 347 -2.15 18.37 12.96
CA PHE A 347 -2.52 17.13 12.27
C PHE A 347 -3.98 16.72 12.51
N TRP A 348 -4.42 16.65 13.77
CA TRP A 348 -5.76 16.16 14.12
C TRP A 348 -6.69 17.31 14.53
N PRO A 349 -7.92 17.41 14.00
CA PRO A 349 -8.84 18.48 14.34
C PRO A 349 -9.24 18.42 15.83
N SER A 350 -9.49 19.58 16.45
CA SER A 350 -10.12 19.63 17.77
C SER A 350 -11.63 19.43 17.66
N ALA A 351 -12.29 19.19 18.79
CA ALA A 351 -13.75 19.07 18.84
C ALA A 351 -14.47 20.36 18.39
N ASP A 352 -13.83 21.52 18.55
CA ASP A 352 -14.39 22.82 18.13
C ASP A 352 -14.62 22.91 16.62
N GLU A 353 -13.88 22.11 15.83
CA GLU A 353 -14.03 22.06 14.37
C GLU A 353 -15.36 21.46 13.91
N LEU A 354 -16.17 20.88 14.80
CA LEU A 354 -17.54 20.46 14.46
C LEU A 354 -18.41 21.63 14.00
N SER A 355 -18.07 22.87 14.38
CA SER A 355 -18.72 24.10 13.89
C SER A 355 -18.20 24.57 12.52
N ASN A 356 -17.12 23.96 12.02
CA ASN A 356 -16.42 24.38 10.81
C ASN A 356 -17.12 23.84 9.55
N LYS A 357 -17.62 24.74 8.70
CA LYS A 357 -18.30 24.37 7.43
C LYS A 357 -17.43 23.54 6.49
N TRP A 358 -16.10 23.73 6.50
CA TRP A 358 -15.19 23.00 5.63
C TRP A 358 -15.02 21.54 6.07
N LEU A 359 -15.13 21.26 7.38
CA LEU A 359 -15.16 19.89 7.88
C LEU A 359 -16.35 19.14 7.26
N TRP A 360 -17.55 19.71 7.36
CA TRP A 360 -18.76 19.12 6.79
C TRP A 360 -18.75 19.05 5.27
N THR A 361 -18.11 20.01 4.59
CA THR A 361 -17.92 19.97 3.13
C THR A 361 -17.09 18.74 2.74
N VAL A 362 -15.99 18.48 3.45
CA VAL A 362 -15.11 17.32 3.20
C VAL A 362 -15.80 16.00 3.52
N LEU A 363 -16.57 15.94 4.61
CA LEU A 363 -17.39 14.77 4.95
C LEU A 363 -18.51 14.52 3.94
N GLY A 364 -19.13 15.59 3.41
CA GLY A 364 -20.12 15.51 2.34
C GLY A 364 -19.55 14.92 1.06
N VAL A 365 -18.33 15.29 0.67
CA VAL A 365 -17.61 14.65 -0.45
C VAL A 365 -17.31 13.18 -0.15
N GLY A 366 -17.02 12.84 1.11
CA GLY A 366 -16.92 11.45 1.59
C GLY A 366 -18.19 10.66 1.30
N GLY A 367 -19.35 11.20 1.71
CA GLY A 367 -20.66 10.59 1.46
C GLY A 367 -21.00 10.45 -0.04
N LEU A 368 -20.64 11.43 -0.87
CA LEU A 368 -20.78 11.32 -2.33
C LEU A 368 -19.91 10.21 -2.91
N GLY A 369 -18.68 10.04 -2.41
CA GLY A 369 -17.80 8.95 -2.81
C GLY A 369 -18.41 7.57 -2.52
N ILE A 370 -19.05 7.41 -1.36
CA ILE A 370 -19.80 6.20 -1.01
C ILE A 370 -20.93 5.96 -2.02
N ALA A 371 -21.76 6.97 -2.29
CA ALA A 371 -22.88 6.84 -3.22
C ALA A 371 -22.41 6.45 -4.63
N VAL A 372 -21.31 7.03 -5.12
CA VAL A 372 -20.72 6.70 -6.42
C VAL A 372 -20.23 5.25 -6.44
N GLU A 373 -19.45 4.82 -5.44
CA GLU A 373 -18.92 3.45 -5.39
C GLU A 373 -20.03 2.41 -5.31
N GLN A 374 -21.06 2.63 -4.49
CA GLN A 374 -22.20 1.73 -4.37
C GLN A 374 -23.01 1.66 -5.67
N THR A 375 -23.19 2.79 -6.37
CA THR A 375 -23.85 2.81 -7.67
C THR A 375 -23.06 2.03 -8.71
N LEU A 376 -21.74 2.24 -8.78
CA LEU A 376 -20.88 1.51 -9.71
C LEU A 376 -20.85 0.01 -9.39
N ARG A 377 -20.86 -0.36 -8.11
CA ARG A 377 -20.93 -1.77 -7.68
C ARG A 377 -22.25 -2.43 -8.08
N ALA A 378 -23.37 -1.71 -7.98
CA ALA A 378 -24.68 -2.24 -8.37
C ALA A 378 -24.83 -2.41 -9.90
N LEU A 379 -24.00 -1.71 -10.68
CA LEU A 379 -23.97 -1.81 -12.15
C LEU A 379 -22.95 -2.85 -12.66
N TYR A 380 -22.06 -3.33 -11.80
CA TYR A 380 -21.09 -4.38 -12.06
C TYR A 380 -21.72 -5.76 -11.90
#